data_AF-A0A4Q3D3J8-F1
#
_entry.id   AF-A0A4Q3D3J8-F1
#
_cell.length_a   1.000
_cell.length_b   1.000
_cell.length_c   1.000
_cell.angle_alpha   90.00
_cell.angle_beta   90.00
_cell.angle_gamma   90.00
#
_symmetry.space_group_name_H-M   'P 1'
#
loop_
_entity.id
_entity.type
_entity.pdbx_description
1 polymer ?
#
loop_
_entity_poly.entity_id
_entity_poly.type
_entity_poly.pdbx_seq_one_letter_code
_entity_poly.pdbx_strand_id
1 'polypeptide(L)' 'MTDAPGTAEGGCRCERVRFRLSGPPIFTGACHCRGCQRMSSS' A
#
# COMPACT_ATOMS: atom_id res chain seq x y z
N MET A 1 10.13 -5.62 2.89
CA MET A 1 9.88 -4.32 2.24
C MET A 1 11.02 -4.04 1.28
N THR A 2 11.03 -4.73 0.15
CA THR A 2 12.03 -4.48 -0.89
C THR A 2 11.30 -4.45 -2.22
N ASP A 3 10.52 -3.39 -2.42
CA ASP A 3 10.13 -2.98 -3.77
C ASP A 3 11.34 -2.30 -4.41
N ALA A 4 11.58 -2.58 -5.69
CA ALA A 4 12.62 -1.92 -6.46
C ALA A 4 12.30 -0.41 -6.59
N PRO A 5 13.31 0.48 -6.55
CA PRO A 5 13.09 1.92 -6.66
C PRO A 5 12.35 2.23 -7.98
N GLY A 6 11.14 2.78 -7.84
CA GLY A 6 10.34 3.29 -8.95
C GLY A 6 9.10 2.46 -9.33
N THR A 7 8.92 1.25 -8.81
CA THR A 7 7.71 0.46 -9.12
C THR A 7 7.27 -0.38 -7.93
N ALA A 8 6.15 -0.01 -7.30
CA ALA A 8 5.47 -0.81 -6.28
C ALA A 8 4.09 -1.25 -6.79
N GLU A 9 3.61 -2.39 -6.29
CA GLU A 9 2.29 -2.91 -6.61
C GLU A 9 1.32 -2.74 -5.43
N GLY A 10 0.03 -2.60 -5.75
CA GLY A 10 -1.01 -2.46 -4.75
C GLY A 10 -2.37 -2.91 -5.26
N GLY A 11 -3.34 -2.93 -4.35
CA GLY A 11 -4.70 -3.31 -4.69
C GLY A 11 -5.73 -2.80 -3.69
N CYS A 12 -6.98 -2.76 -4.11
CA CYS A 12 -8.10 -2.48 -3.22
C CYS A 12 -8.44 -3.72 -2.39
N ARG A 13 -8.98 -3.51 -1.18
CA ARG A 13 -9.47 -4.58 -0.30
C ARG A 13 -10.57 -5.46 -0.91
N CYS A 14 -11.25 -4.97 -1.95
CA CYS A 14 -12.24 -5.77 -2.68
C CYS A 14 -11.62 -6.82 -3.60
N GLU A 15 -10.28 -6.87 -3.68
CA GLU A 15 -9.44 -7.79 -4.47
C GLU A 15 -9.57 -7.68 -6.00
N ARG A 16 -10.61 -7.00 -6.48
CA ARG A 16 -10.89 -6.79 -7.91
C ARG A 16 -10.06 -5.69 -8.56
N VAL A 17 -9.52 -4.76 -7.77
CA VAL A 17 -8.73 -3.63 -8.30
C VAL A 17 -7.26 -3.83 -7.94
N ARG A 18 -6.40 -3.81 -8.95
CA ARG A 18 -4.94 -3.91 -8.85
C ARG A 18 -4.30 -2.73 -9.57
N PHE A 19 -3.23 -2.20 -9.03
CA PHE A 19 -2.52 -1.06 -9.61
C PHE A 19 -1.02 -1.21 -9.40
N ARG A 20 -0.27 -0.54 -10.29
CA ARG A 20 1.18 -0.41 -10.23
C ARG A 20 1.53 1.07 -10.20
N LEU A 21 2.43 1.45 -9.30
CA LEU A 21 2.98 2.80 -9.26
C LEU A 21 4.03 2.95 -10.37
N SER A 22 3.94 4.05 -11.12
CA SER A 22 4.91 4.42 -12.17
C SER A 22 6.11 5.19 -11.64
N GLY A 23 6.14 5.49 -10.33
CA GLY A 23 7.21 6.22 -9.67
C GLY A 23 7.18 5.98 -8.16
N PRO A 24 8.13 6.58 -7.42
CA PRO A 24 8.22 6.40 -5.97
C PRO A 24 7.02 7.03 -5.23
N PRO A 25 6.60 6.47 -4.09
CA PRO A 25 5.63 7.10 -3.21
C PRO A 25 6.11 8.48 -2.73
N ILE A 26 5.22 9.48 -2.74
CA ILE A 26 5.53 10.84 -2.29
C ILE A 26 5.58 10.92 -0.75
N PHE A 27 4.82 10.04 -0.07
CA PHE A 27 4.77 9.95 1.38
C PHE A 27 4.48 8.50 1.80
N THR A 28 5.09 8.08 2.90
CA THR A 28 4.80 6.82 3.58
C THR A 28 4.51 7.10 5.04
N GLY A 29 3.46 6.48 5.58
CA GLY A 29 3.07 6.69 6.96
C GLY A 29 2.27 5.51 7.52
N ALA A 30 2.37 5.33 8.83
CA ALA A 30 1.53 4.40 9.56
C ALA A 30 0.22 5.09 9.98
N CYS A 31 -0.90 4.38 9.86
CA CYS A 31 -2.20 4.86 10.31
C CYS A 31 -2.75 3.90 11.36
N HIS A 32 -3.12 4.44 12.53
CA HIS A 32 -3.62 3.65 13.67
C HIS A 32 -5.14 3.58 13.75
N CYS A 33 -5.87 3.97 12.70
CA CYS A 33 -7.31 3.82 12.71
C CYS A 33 -7.69 2.33 12.65
N ARG A 34 -8.83 1.95 13.25
CA ARG A 34 -9.30 0.55 13.30
C ARG A 34 -9.43 -0.12 11.92
N GLY A 35 -9.59 0.68 10.87
CA GLY A 35 -9.62 0.18 9.50
C GLY A 35 -8.24 -0.28 9.03
N CYS A 36 -7.20 0.49 9.32
CA CYS A 36 -5.82 0.13 9.01
C CYS A 36 -5.31 -0.99 9.92
N GLN A 37 -5.58 -0.91 11.22
CA GLN A 37 -5.21 -1.97 12.17
C GLN A 37 -5.73 -3.36 11.73
N ARG A 38 -6.96 -3.46 11.24
CA ARG A 38 -7.51 -4.71 10.71
C ARG A 38 -6.84 -5.19 9.41
N MET A 39 -6.35 -4.28 8.58
CA MET A 39 -5.66 -4.66 7.33
C MET A 39 -4.23 -5.12 7.58
N SER A 40 -3.48 -4.37 8.38
CA SER A 40 -2.03 -4.52 8.52
C SER A 40 -1.63 -5.22 9.81
N SER A 41 -2.59 -5.57 10.68
CA SER A 41 -2.36 -6.12 12.02
C SER A 41 -1.44 -5.24 12.89
N SER A 42 -1.46 -3.93 12.65
CA SER A 42 -0.69 -2.90 13.34
C SER A 42 -1.45 -2.22 14.46
#